data_AF-A0A286QI18-F1
#
_entry.id   AF-A0A286QI18-F1
#
_cell.length_a   1.000
_cell.length_b   1.000
_cell.length_c   1.000
_cell.angle_alpha   90.00
_cell.angle_beta   90.00
_cell.angle_gamma   90.00
#
_symmetry.space_group_name_H-M   'P 1'
#
loop_
_entity.id
_entity.type
_entity.pdbx_description
1 polymer ?
#
loop_
_entity_poly.entity_id
_entity_poly.type
_entity_poly.pdbx_seq_one_letter_code
_entity_poly.pdbx_strand_id
1 'polypeptide(L)'
;MTSTIFFFAFIPLLALILLAVNLIFAPHNPYMEKDNVFECGFSSFLGQNRTQFSISFFIFALLFLLFDLEILLVYPYLVSAYTNDVYGLAIMLMFLLALTLGFAFELGKKALSIDSRQYSSKSEEPTKASTSLSSVLTPPRPNSSVMLLQQSGMFSALLACFTRIRSLATF
;
A
#
# COMPACT_ATOMS: atom_id res chain seq x y z
N MET A 1 35.06 14.69 8.81
CA MET A 1 33.93 15.06 9.70
C MET A 1 33.25 16.30 9.13
N THR A 2 32.74 16.18 7.92
CA THR A 2 32.87 17.26 6.93
C THR A 2 31.58 17.32 6.12
N SER A 3 30.90 18.46 6.13
CA SER A 3 29.72 18.79 5.33
C SER A 3 28.45 17.93 5.51
N THR A 4 28.50 16.60 5.36
CA THR A 4 27.31 15.73 5.48
C THR A 4 26.73 15.70 6.89
N ILE A 5 27.58 15.59 7.91
CA ILE A 5 27.18 15.65 9.33
C ILE A 5 26.55 17.01 9.66
N PHE A 6 27.07 18.09 9.05
CA PHE A 6 26.51 19.42 9.21
C PHE A 6 25.08 19.51 8.65
N PHE A 7 24.83 18.99 7.44
CA PHE A 7 23.48 18.98 6.88
C PHE A 7 22.50 18.11 7.69
N PHE A 8 22.92 16.93 8.14
CA PHE A 8 22.09 16.05 8.97
C PHE A 8 21.69 16.70 10.31
N ALA A 9 22.55 17.52 10.90
CA ALA A 9 22.23 18.26 12.11
C ALA A 9 21.41 19.54 11.83
N PHE A 10 21.72 20.25 10.73
CA PHE A 10 21.11 21.53 10.41
C PHE A 10 19.64 21.43 10.02
N ILE A 11 19.26 20.41 9.25
CA ILE A 11 17.87 20.22 8.77
C ILE A 11 16.86 20.11 9.93
N PRO A 12 17.00 19.17 10.89
CA PRO A 12 16.06 19.08 12.01
C PRO A 12 16.16 20.30 12.94
N LEU A 13 17.35 20.88 13.10
CA LEU A 13 17.55 22.07 13.92
C LEU A 13 16.77 23.27 13.35
N LEU A 14 16.84 23.49 12.04
CA LEU A 14 16.11 24.56 11.37
C LEU A 14 14.59 24.35 11.49
N ALA A 15 14.10 23.12 11.32
CA ALA A 15 12.69 22.79 11.51
C ALA A 15 12.21 23.11 12.94
N LEU A 16 13.04 22.81 13.94
CA LEU A 16 12.74 23.09 15.36
C LEU A 16 12.76 24.59 15.64
N ILE A 17 13.72 25.34 15.07
CA ILE A 17 13.77 26.80 15.20
C ILE A 17 12.52 27.44 14.59
N LEU A 18 12.10 27.03 13.40
CA LEU A 18 10.88 27.56 12.77
C LEU A 18 9.61 27.23 13.58
N LEU A 19 9.53 26.03 14.15
CA LEU A 19 8.46 25.65 15.06
C LEU A 19 8.47 26.52 16.33
N ALA A 20 9.64 26.77 16.92
CA ALA A 20 9.79 27.61 18.10
C ALA A 20 9.41 29.07 17.82
N VAL A 21 9.82 29.61 16.66
CA VAL A 21 9.41 30.95 16.21
C VAL A 21 7.89 31.01 16.07
N ASN A 22 7.25 30.01 15.47
CA ASN A 22 5.79 29.98 15.36
C ASN A 22 5.13 29.96 16.76
N LEU A 23 5.59 29.12 17.68
CA LEU A 23 5.06 29.04 19.04
C LEU A 23 5.21 30.33 19.85
N ILE A 24 6.30 31.08 19.66
CA ILE A 24 6.56 32.33 20.40
C ILE A 24 5.80 33.52 19.80
N PHE A 25 5.74 33.62 18.47
CA PHE A 25 5.16 34.77 17.78
C PHE A 25 3.68 34.60 17.41
N ALA A 26 3.14 33.38 17.37
CA ALA A 26 1.74 33.17 17.03
C ALA A 26 0.81 33.60 18.19
N PRO A 27 -0.27 34.34 17.92
CA PRO A 27 -1.25 34.70 18.94
C PRO A 27 -2.00 33.44 19.41
N HIS A 28 -1.81 33.08 20.68
CA HIS A 28 -2.46 31.94 21.30
C HIS A 28 -3.67 32.40 22.12
N ASN A 29 -4.87 32.28 21.54
CA ASN A 29 -6.15 32.51 22.23
C ASN A 29 -6.97 31.19 22.24
N PRO A 30 -6.81 30.35 23.28
CA PRO A 30 -7.59 29.13 23.46
C PRO A 30 -8.98 29.48 24.01
N TYR A 31 -10.01 28.92 23.39
CA TYR A 31 -11.40 29.01 23.85
C TYR A 31 -12.05 27.64 23.71
N MET A 32 -13.02 27.32 24.57
CA MET A 32 -13.58 25.97 24.71
C MET A 32 -14.08 25.39 23.39
N GLU A 33 -14.73 26.19 22.55
CA GLU A 33 -15.20 25.73 21.23
C GLU A 33 -14.07 25.55 20.20
N LYS A 34 -12.93 26.26 20.34
CA LYS A 34 -11.74 26.08 19.48
C LYS A 34 -11.01 24.77 19.77
N ASP A 35 -10.98 24.42 21.05
CA ASP A 35 -10.20 23.29 21.55
C ASP A 35 -10.99 21.97 21.38
N ASN A 36 -12.25 22.04 20.97
CA ASN A 36 -13.07 20.89 20.61
C ASN A 36 -12.69 20.35 19.23
N VAL A 37 -12.55 19.02 19.13
CA VAL A 37 -12.10 18.31 17.91
C VAL A 37 -13.15 18.31 16.79
N PHE A 38 -14.43 18.56 17.10
CA PHE A 38 -15.54 18.49 16.15
C PHE A 38 -16.48 19.69 16.26
N GLU A 39 -16.81 20.30 15.12
CA GLU A 39 -17.78 21.40 15.03
C GLU A 39 -19.24 20.91 15.04
N CYS A 40 -19.48 19.63 14.72
CA CYS A 40 -20.83 19.06 14.56
C CYS A 40 -21.51 18.62 15.88
N GLY A 41 -20.93 18.94 17.04
CA GLY A 41 -21.52 18.61 18.36
C GLY A 41 -21.57 17.12 18.69
N PHE A 42 -20.92 16.27 17.89
CA PHE A 42 -20.85 14.84 18.14
C PHE A 42 -19.59 14.55 18.96
N SER A 43 -19.76 14.25 20.25
CA SER A 43 -18.67 13.71 21.05
C SER A 43 -18.42 12.27 20.61
N SER A 44 -17.17 11.94 20.29
CA SER A 44 -16.76 10.56 20.01
C SER A 44 -17.33 9.64 21.09
N PHE A 45 -18.11 8.62 20.69
CA PHE A 45 -18.77 7.71 21.62
C PHE A 45 -17.78 7.19 22.67
N LEU A 46 -17.91 7.68 23.90
CA LEU A 46 -17.13 7.23 25.06
C LEU A 46 -17.41 5.74 25.29
N GLY A 47 -16.43 4.89 24.96
CA GLY A 47 -16.52 3.43 25.14
C GLY A 47 -16.31 2.60 23.87
N GLN A 48 -16.22 3.20 22.69
CA GLN A 48 -15.98 2.49 21.41
C GLN A 48 -14.56 2.80 20.85
N ASN A 49 -13.51 2.48 21.61
CA ASN A 49 -12.10 2.64 21.16
C ASN A 49 -11.66 1.60 20.11
N ARG A 50 -12.52 0.65 19.76
CA ARG A 50 -12.24 -0.41 18.79
C ARG A 50 -13.29 -0.35 17.69
N THR A 51 -12.98 0.37 16.62
CA THR A 51 -13.79 0.34 15.40
C THR A 51 -13.43 -0.90 14.59
N GLN A 52 -14.42 -1.43 13.86
CA GLN A 52 -14.19 -2.59 13.01
C GLN A 52 -13.38 -2.15 11.78
N PHE A 53 -12.14 -2.64 11.68
CA PHE A 53 -11.30 -2.44 10.50
C PHE A 53 -11.37 -3.69 9.61
N SER A 54 -11.40 -3.49 8.30
CA SER A 54 -11.35 -4.61 7.34
C SER A 54 -9.96 -5.25 7.34
N ILE A 55 -9.92 -6.58 7.37
CA ILE A 55 -8.68 -7.37 7.33
C ILE A 55 -7.80 -7.09 6.11
N SER A 56 -8.39 -6.61 5.01
CA SER A 56 -7.69 -6.27 3.76
C SER A 56 -6.54 -5.26 3.97
N PHE A 57 -6.67 -4.31 4.91
CA PHE A 57 -5.59 -3.36 5.21
C PHE A 57 -4.39 -4.03 5.90
N PHE A 58 -4.64 -5.06 6.71
CA PHE A 58 -3.58 -5.84 7.35
C PHE A 58 -2.85 -6.72 6.32
N ILE A 59 -3.59 -7.34 5.39
CA ILE A 59 -2.99 -8.14 4.30
C ILE A 59 -2.10 -7.27 3.42
N PHE A 60 -2.51 -6.03 3.11
CA PHE A 60 -1.66 -5.08 2.39
C PHE A 60 -0.33 -4.80 3.11
N ALA A 61 -0.36 -4.57 4.43
CA ALA A 61 0.84 -4.35 5.23
C ALA A 61 1.79 -5.56 5.24
N LEU A 62 1.24 -6.78 5.32
CA LEU A 62 2.03 -8.01 5.23
C LEU A 62 2.66 -8.20 3.86
N LEU A 63 1.93 -7.89 2.77
CA LEU A 63 2.47 -7.97 1.41
C LEU A 63 3.59 -6.94 1.19
N PHE A 64 3.44 -5.72 1.72
CA PHE A 64 4.50 -4.71 1.69
C PHE A 64 5.76 -5.19 2.43
N LEU A 65 5.61 -5.80 3.61
CA LEU A 65 6.72 -6.36 4.38
C LEU A 65 7.46 -7.46 3.60
N LEU A 66 6.73 -8.34 2.92
CA LEU A 66 7.32 -9.43 2.13
C LEU A 66 8.11 -8.89 0.93
N PHE A 67 7.60 -7.87 0.26
CA PHE A 67 8.30 -7.22 -0.85
C PHE A 67 9.50 -6.37 -0.43
N ASP A 68 9.45 -5.73 0.74
CA ASP A 68 10.60 -5.04 1.30
C ASP A 68 11.74 -6.04 1.60
N LEU A 69 11.38 -7.20 2.15
CA LEU A 69 12.33 -8.29 2.40
C LEU A 69 12.93 -8.88 1.11
N GLU A 70 12.15 -8.97 0.03
CA GLU A 70 12.65 -9.39 -1.28
C GLU A 70 13.77 -8.47 -1.79
N ILE A 71 13.57 -7.15 -1.74
CA ILE A 71 14.56 -6.17 -2.19
C ILE A 71 15.82 -6.24 -1.32
N LEU A 72 15.66 -6.44 -0.02
CA LEU A 72 16.78 -6.62 0.90
C LEU A 72 17.63 -7.85 0.55
N LEU A 73 17.00 -8.95 0.13
CA LEU A 73 17.71 -10.16 -0.29
C LEU A 73 18.38 -10.03 -1.66
N VAL A 74 17.87 -9.16 -2.53
CA VAL A 74 18.53 -8.82 -3.81
C VAL A 74 19.76 -7.95 -3.61
N TYR A 75 19.77 -7.07 -2.60
CA TYR A 75 20.88 -6.15 -2.34
C TYR A 75 22.29 -6.78 -2.27
N PRO A 76 22.55 -7.87 -1.51
CA PRO A 76 23.88 -8.48 -1.45
C PRO A 76 24.34 -9.05 -2.80
N TYR A 77 23.40 -9.54 -3.62
CA TYR A 77 23.71 -9.95 -4.98
C TYR A 77 24.14 -8.76 -5.84
N LEU A 78 23.45 -7.62 -5.75
CA LEU A 78 23.83 -6.41 -6.50
C LEU A 78 25.24 -5.91 -6.15
N VAL A 79 25.62 -5.98 -4.87
CA VAL A 79 26.95 -5.57 -4.40
C VAL A 79 28.05 -6.53 -4.87
N SER A 80 27.73 -7.82 -5.02
CA SER A 80 28.69 -8.88 -5.38
C SER A 80 28.45 -9.48 -6.77
N ALA A 81 27.79 -8.75 -7.67
CA ALA A 81 27.41 -9.26 -8.99
C ALA A 81 28.62 -9.69 -9.82
N TYR A 82 29.74 -8.97 -9.70
CA TYR A 82 30.98 -9.26 -10.41
C TYR A 82 31.65 -10.59 -10.00
N THR A 83 31.43 -11.06 -8.77
CA THR A 83 32.07 -12.28 -8.26
C THR A 83 31.22 -13.53 -8.47
N ASN A 84 29.89 -13.37 -8.54
CA ASN A 84 28.95 -14.49 -8.59
C ASN A 84 28.47 -14.86 -10.00
N ASP A 85 28.84 -14.06 -11.01
CA ASP A 85 28.60 -14.31 -12.45
C ASP A 85 27.17 -14.82 -12.74
N VAL A 86 27.00 -15.72 -13.70
CA VAL A 86 25.68 -16.26 -14.11
C VAL A 86 25.07 -17.18 -13.03
N TYR A 87 25.88 -17.80 -12.16
CA TYR A 87 25.39 -18.71 -11.12
C TYR A 87 24.58 -17.97 -10.05
N GLY A 88 25.09 -16.84 -9.55
CA GLY A 88 24.36 -16.00 -8.60
C GLY A 88 23.09 -15.41 -9.21
N LEU A 89 23.14 -15.04 -10.49
CA LEU A 89 21.98 -14.54 -11.22
C LEU A 89 20.86 -15.60 -11.28
N ALA A 90 21.20 -16.86 -11.58
CA ALA A 90 20.22 -17.94 -11.69
C ALA A 90 19.50 -18.21 -10.36
N ILE A 91 20.23 -18.24 -9.24
CA ILE A 91 19.66 -18.44 -7.90
C ILE A 91 18.76 -17.26 -7.52
N MET A 92 19.21 -16.03 -7.75
CA MET A 92 18.43 -14.83 -7.44
C MET A 92 17.14 -14.76 -8.27
N LEU A 93 17.21 -15.09 -9.56
CA LEU A 93 16.04 -15.08 -10.42
C LEU A 93 15.02 -16.17 -10.02
N MET A 94 15.50 -17.36 -9.64
CA MET A 94 14.64 -18.42 -9.09
C MET A 94 13.96 -17.97 -7.79
N PHE A 95 14.67 -17.25 -6.92
CA PHE A 95 14.13 -16.70 -5.68
C PHE A 95 13.05 -15.63 -5.94
N LEU A 96 13.32 -14.66 -6.82
CA LEU A 96 12.35 -13.63 -7.24
C LEU A 96 11.11 -14.26 -7.86
N LEU A 97 11.28 -15.27 -8.72
CA LEU A 97 10.17 -15.99 -9.33
C LEU A 97 9.26 -16.65 -8.30
N ALA A 98 9.84 -17.30 -7.28
CA ALA A 98 9.06 -17.96 -6.24
C ALA A 98 8.22 -16.96 -5.41
N LEU A 99 8.78 -15.80 -5.07
CA LEU A 99 8.04 -14.76 -4.34
C LEU A 99 7.00 -14.05 -5.21
N THR A 100 7.34 -13.74 -6.46
CA THR A 100 6.41 -13.12 -7.43
C THR A 100 5.21 -14.03 -7.68
N LEU A 101 5.42 -15.35 -7.74
CA LEU A 101 4.36 -16.35 -7.85
C LEU A 101 3.43 -16.34 -6.63
N GLY A 102 3.99 -16.31 -5.42
CA GLY A 102 3.21 -16.21 -4.18
C GLY A 102 2.35 -14.95 -4.14
N PHE A 103 2.90 -13.81 -4.56
CA PHE A 103 2.15 -12.57 -4.66
C PHE A 103 1.03 -12.63 -5.72
N ALA A 104 1.35 -13.14 -6.90
CA ALA A 104 0.38 -13.27 -7.99
C ALA A 104 -0.80 -14.17 -7.60
N PHE A 105 -0.57 -15.19 -6.76
CA PHE A 105 -1.62 -16.04 -6.22
C PHE A 105 -2.58 -15.27 -5.30
N GLU A 106 -2.06 -14.44 -4.38
CA GLU A 106 -2.92 -13.69 -3.45
C GLU A 106 -3.69 -12.55 -4.11
N LEU A 107 -3.15 -11.97 -5.18
CA LEU A 107 -3.92 -11.06 -6.05
C LEU A 107 -5.10 -11.79 -6.73
N GLY A 108 -4.88 -13.02 -7.20
CA GLY A 108 -5.93 -13.84 -7.83
C GLY A 108 -7.08 -14.20 -6.87
N LYS A 109 -6.80 -14.35 -5.58
CA LYS A 109 -7.81 -14.61 -4.54
C LYS A 109 -8.62 -13.38 -4.12
N LYS A 110 -8.38 -12.21 -4.71
CA LYS A 110 -9.05 -10.94 -4.37
C LYS A 110 -8.97 -10.56 -2.88
N ALA A 111 -7.92 -10.97 -2.18
CA ALA A 111 -7.75 -10.64 -0.75
C ALA A 111 -7.67 -9.13 -0.47
N LEU A 112 -7.33 -8.33 -1.49
CA LEU A 112 -7.20 -6.88 -1.44
C LEU A 112 -8.48 -6.13 -1.88
N SER A 113 -9.57 -6.81 -2.25
CA SER A 113 -10.79 -6.09 -2.63
C SER A 113 -11.43 -5.46 -1.39
N ILE A 114 -11.38 -4.13 -1.32
CA ILE A 114 -12.09 -3.38 -0.28
C ILE A 114 -13.56 -3.30 -0.70
N ASP A 115 -14.38 -4.17 -0.12
CA ASP A 115 -15.83 -4.07 -0.27
C ASP A 115 -16.35 -2.95 0.61
N SER A 116 -16.93 -1.92 -0.02
CA SER A 116 -17.69 -0.91 0.69
C SER A 116 -18.91 -1.56 1.35
N ARG A 117 -18.93 -1.62 2.68
CA ARG A 117 -20.06 -2.13 3.50
C ARG A 117 -21.36 -1.32 3.39
N GLN A 118 -21.47 -0.43 2.39
CA GLN A 118 -22.71 0.25 2.03
C GLN A 118 -23.80 -0.71 1.48
N TYR A 119 -23.48 -2.00 1.27
CA TYR A 119 -24.45 -3.01 0.83
C TYR A 119 -25.23 -3.71 1.95
N SER A 120 -24.74 -3.70 3.20
CA SER A 120 -25.34 -4.49 4.30
C SER A 120 -26.33 -3.70 5.18
N SER A 121 -26.57 -2.42 4.89
CA SER A 121 -27.51 -1.57 5.64
C SER A 121 -28.71 -1.14 4.79
N LYS A 122 -29.23 -2.03 3.93
CA LYS A 122 -30.53 -1.85 3.28
C LYS A 122 -31.50 -3.03 3.47
N SER A 123 -31.30 -3.85 4.50
CA SER A 123 -32.24 -4.93 4.84
C SER A 123 -32.89 -4.83 6.22
N GLU A 124 -32.64 -3.76 6.98
CA GLU A 124 -33.44 -3.40 8.16
C GLU A 124 -33.76 -1.91 8.14
N GLU A 125 -34.48 -1.48 7.10
CA GLU A 125 -35.41 -0.37 7.27
C GLU A 125 -36.77 -1.01 7.61
N PRO A 126 -37.26 -0.88 8.87
CA PRO A 126 -38.67 -1.05 9.07
C PRO A 126 -39.31 0.16 8.40
N THR A 127 -40.15 -0.06 7.41
CA THR A 127 -41.50 0.52 7.31
C THR A 127 -41.96 0.54 5.87
N LYS A 128 -43.15 -0.04 5.66
CA LYS A 128 -44.00 0.21 4.50
C LYS A 128 -44.17 1.72 4.29
N ALA A 129 -43.53 2.31 3.30
CA ALA A 129 -44.05 3.51 2.63
C ALA A 129 -43.28 3.79 1.32
N SER A 130 -43.96 3.48 0.21
CA SER A 130 -43.92 4.19 -1.08
C SER A 130 -42.57 4.24 -1.81
N THR A 131 -42.26 3.26 -2.65
CA THR A 131 -42.68 3.15 -4.07
C THR A 131 -42.10 4.24 -4.98
N SER A 132 -41.34 3.76 -5.98
CA SER A 132 -40.86 4.39 -7.22
C SER A 132 -39.80 5.50 -7.14
N LEU A 133 -38.52 5.12 -7.24
CA LEU A 133 -37.57 5.65 -8.25
C LEU A 133 -36.21 4.94 -8.09
N SER A 134 -36.06 3.80 -8.75
CA SER A 134 -34.78 3.07 -8.80
C SER A 134 -34.66 2.37 -10.14
N SER A 135 -34.38 3.15 -11.17
CA SER A 135 -33.86 2.68 -12.45
C SER A 135 -32.79 3.68 -12.87
N VAL A 136 -31.62 3.19 -13.30
CA VAL A 136 -30.43 3.97 -13.71
C VAL A 136 -29.57 4.36 -12.49
N LEU A 137 -28.34 3.90 -12.24
CA LEU A 137 -27.25 3.41 -13.10
C LEU A 137 -26.33 2.52 -12.24
N THR A 138 -26.16 1.24 -12.56
CA THR A 138 -25.02 0.45 -12.05
C THR A 138 -23.92 0.43 -13.11
N PRO A 139 -22.66 0.79 -12.79
CA PRO A 139 -21.57 0.56 -13.73
C PRO A 139 -21.30 -0.95 -13.84
N PRO A 140 -20.92 -1.44 -15.04
CA PRO A 140 -20.67 -2.86 -15.26
C PRO A 140 -19.43 -3.31 -14.47
N ARG A 141 -19.55 -4.43 -13.73
CA ARG A 141 -18.40 -5.07 -13.08
C ARG A 141 -17.48 -5.65 -14.16
N PRO A 142 -16.18 -5.37 -14.16
CA PRO A 142 -15.25 -6.07 -15.04
C PRO A 142 -15.15 -7.54 -14.60
N ASN A 143 -15.38 -8.44 -15.56
CA ASN A 143 -15.37 -9.89 -15.36
C ASN A 143 -13.98 -10.38 -14.92
N SER A 144 -13.97 -11.33 -13.97
CA SER A 144 -12.77 -12.01 -13.46
C SER A 144 -11.91 -12.67 -14.54
N SER A 145 -12.47 -12.96 -15.72
CA SER A 145 -11.76 -13.53 -16.87
C SER A 145 -10.71 -12.59 -17.48
N VAL A 146 -10.84 -11.27 -17.33
CA VAL A 146 -9.88 -10.30 -17.89
C VAL A 146 -8.58 -10.22 -17.07
N MET A 147 -8.65 -10.46 -15.75
CA MET A 147 -7.45 -10.50 -14.88
C MET A 147 -6.61 -11.77 -15.10
N LEU A 148 -7.21 -12.92 -15.38
CA LEU A 148 -6.46 -14.15 -15.66
C LEU A 148 -5.72 -14.11 -17.00
N LEU A 149 -6.24 -13.38 -18.00
CA LEU A 149 -5.53 -13.13 -19.26
C LEU A 149 -4.33 -12.18 -19.10
N GLN A 150 -4.35 -11.29 -18.10
CA GLN A 150 -3.17 -10.47 -17.76
C GLN A 150 -2.08 -11.32 -17.06
N GLN A 151 -2.49 -12.32 -16.27
CA GLN A 151 -1.59 -13.17 -15.49
C GLN A 151 -0.83 -14.19 -16.36
N SER A 152 -1.45 -14.71 -17.42
CA SER A 152 -0.74 -15.54 -18.42
C SER A 152 0.23 -14.71 -19.29
N GLY A 153 -0.09 -13.46 -19.58
CA GLY A 153 0.79 -12.52 -20.30
C GLY A 153 2.07 -12.17 -19.53
N MET A 154 1.98 -12.01 -18.20
CA MET A 154 3.14 -11.71 -17.34
C MET A 154 4.14 -12.87 -17.28
N PHE A 155 3.65 -14.12 -17.28
CA PHE A 155 4.50 -15.31 -17.33
C PHE A 155 5.25 -15.45 -18.66
N SER A 156 4.58 -15.15 -19.77
CA SER A 156 5.21 -15.15 -21.10
C SER A 156 6.26 -14.04 -21.24
N ALA A 157 6.00 -12.85 -20.70
CA ALA A 157 6.95 -11.74 -20.67
C ALA A 157 8.20 -12.04 -19.82
N LEU A 158 8.04 -12.73 -18.69
CA LEU A 158 9.18 -13.10 -17.82
C LEU A 158 10.06 -14.19 -18.45
N LEU A 159 9.47 -15.18 -19.12
CA LEU A 159 10.21 -16.20 -19.86
C LEU A 159 10.94 -15.61 -21.09
N ALA A 160 10.31 -14.66 -21.77
CA ALA A 160 10.95 -13.88 -22.83
C ALA A 160 12.12 -13.03 -22.28
N CYS A 161 11.97 -12.43 -21.10
CA CYS A 161 13.03 -11.70 -20.42
C CYS A 161 14.19 -12.61 -20.01
N PHE A 162 13.91 -13.80 -19.48
CA PHE A 162 14.93 -14.82 -19.13
C PHE A 162 15.75 -15.26 -20.35
N THR A 163 15.08 -15.45 -21.49
CA THR A 163 15.73 -15.83 -22.76
C THR A 163 16.60 -14.69 -23.30
N ARG A 164 16.17 -13.44 -23.11
CA ARG A 164 16.88 -12.24 -23.57
C ARG A 164 18.05 -11.84 -22.67
N ILE A 165 17.94 -12.02 -21.36
CA ILE A 165 19.03 -11.80 -20.38
C ILE A 165 20.11 -12.87 -20.56
N ARG A 166 19.74 -14.14 -20.79
CA ARG A 166 20.71 -15.20 -21.13
C ARG A 166 21.46 -14.91 -22.44
N SER A 167 20.79 -14.28 -23.41
CA SER A 167 21.39 -13.83 -24.67
C SER A 167 22.29 -12.60 -24.52
N LEU A 168 22.11 -11.78 -23.48
CA LEU A 168 22.99 -10.64 -23.18
C LEU A 168 24.20 -11.04 -22.34
N ALA A 169 24.08 -12.06 -21.48
CA ALA A 169 25.16 -12.59 -20.66
C ALA A 169 26.10 -13.56 -21.43
N THR A 170 25.82 -13.84 -22.70
CA THR A 170 26.67 -14.65 -23.60
C THR A 170 27.45 -13.80 -24.62
N PHE A 171 27.48 -12.48 -24.42
CA PHE A 171 28.28 -11.50 -25.16
C PHE A 171 29.16 -10.73 -24.18
#